data_AF-A0A4T0VSV5-F1
#
_entry.id   AF-A0A4T0VSV5-F1
#
_cell.length_a   1.000
_cell.length_b   1.000
_cell.length_c   1.000
_cell.angle_alpha   90.00
_cell.angle_beta   90.00
_cell.angle_gamma   90.00
#
_symmetry.space_group_name_H-M   'P 1'
#
loop_
_entity.id
_entity.type
_entity.pdbx_description
1 polymer ?
#
loop_
_entity_poly.entity_id
_entity_poly.type
_entity_poly.pdbx_seq_one_letter_code
_entity_poly.pdbx_strand_id
1 'polypeptide(L)'
;MRLLNTSTLTLTEFVGEQAPQYAILSHTWSDGEVLFQDLQEGGGPSTTKAGWSKVLAACRLAQAQSYSWIWIDTCCIDKSSSSELSEAINSMFKWYRDAKICFAYLADVPYSEPGTDECAAALAGSRWFTRGWTLQELLAPSSLDFYSSEWRRIASRPFLADGIQRTTGIDAAYLSGYSLKNASVAARMSWASGRETTRVEDMAYCLLGIFDVNLPLIYGEGKKAFRRLQEAILRQIDDQSLFAWGPIDEGNSSGVLDSRAYPLLADDPSWFRGSGDIVPFRPRGIETRLHVAHDGVTITSPLWKRNPSSWVKRPRSVYLAPLQCQKKNNVLNSIAIRLCSLADGDEGEGGVGNSPVPCYRFSLLLLTVPMTAWKKESLLSTFLYFNSRERLRAGGVMDRQGCVIRTLPRETQTREMFSPDLGLLETMTIIPFTKRLARSYGLGAPIVIRLASSLRRDLALVLQYQYMSMTNSDVDAAIFPPMPGWMINRVVVIPSGSTIKDVAIRCQEESEQWTPEFVRRVSGGKWDGQHVGDMSPTDSVQNSGLETFTRYRVRVSNEDVHGPLLFLVDVEDLEGENRSLEVHHGGSYVLARKSGI
;
A
#
# COMPACT_ATOMS: atom_id res chain seq x y z
N MET A 1 -27.24 17.50 18.10
CA MET A 1 -26.00 18.33 18.17
C MET A 1 -26.38 19.74 18.61
N ARG A 2 -25.53 20.45 19.35
CA ARG A 2 -25.73 21.88 19.65
C ARG A 2 -24.80 22.75 18.82
N LEU A 3 -25.29 23.92 18.43
CA LEU A 3 -24.51 24.94 17.73
C LEU A 3 -24.58 26.26 18.51
N LEU A 4 -23.50 27.02 18.45
CA LEU A 4 -23.42 28.37 19.00
C LEU A 4 -23.86 29.37 17.94
N ASN A 5 -24.83 30.23 18.28
CA ASN A 5 -25.17 31.36 17.43
C ASN A 5 -24.04 32.40 17.47
N THR A 6 -23.50 32.75 16.31
CA THR A 6 -22.30 33.60 16.23
C THR A 6 -22.55 35.05 16.67
N SER A 7 -23.81 35.50 16.67
CA SER A 7 -24.19 36.87 17.00
C SER A 7 -24.66 37.00 18.45
N THR A 8 -25.48 36.07 18.94
CA THR A 8 -26.04 36.12 20.29
C THR A 8 -25.22 35.34 21.31
N LEU A 9 -24.30 34.48 20.87
CA LEU A 9 -23.52 33.56 21.71
C LEU A 9 -24.38 32.60 22.55
N THR A 10 -25.60 32.34 22.07
CA THR A 10 -26.52 31.38 22.71
C THR A 10 -26.43 30.02 22.03
N LEU A 11 -26.43 28.95 22.82
CA LEU A 11 -26.47 27.58 22.31
C LEU A 11 -27.90 27.21 21.87
N THR A 12 -28.00 26.48 20.77
CA THR A 12 -29.27 25.92 20.28
C THR A 12 -29.06 24.47 19.88
N GLU A 13 -29.99 23.61 20.28
CA GLU A 13 -29.98 22.19 19.97
C GLU A 13 -30.72 21.90 18.67
N PHE A 14 -30.12 21.05 17.84
CA PHE A 14 -30.67 20.58 16.57
C PHE A 14 -30.63 19.05 16.53
N VAL A 15 -31.75 18.45 16.10
CA VAL A 15 -31.93 16.99 16.06
C VAL A 15 -31.92 16.51 14.61
N GLY A 16 -31.13 15.46 14.33
CA GLY A 16 -31.05 14.85 13.00
C GLY A 16 -30.63 15.83 11.90
N GLU A 17 -31.39 15.88 10.81
CA GLU A 17 -31.13 16.71 9.62
C GLU A 17 -31.59 18.17 9.78
N GLN A 18 -32.09 18.57 10.95
CA GLN A 18 -32.56 19.92 11.22
C GLN A 18 -31.44 20.95 11.41
N ALA A 19 -30.19 20.48 11.48
CA ALA A 19 -29.04 21.36 11.68
C ALA A 19 -28.87 22.31 10.47
N PRO A 20 -28.80 23.63 10.69
CA PRO A 20 -28.55 24.61 9.63
C PRO A 20 -27.13 24.45 9.08
N GLN A 21 -26.76 25.24 8.06
CA GLN A 21 -25.35 25.33 7.66
C GLN A 21 -24.54 25.97 8.79
N TYR A 22 -23.39 25.37 9.12
CA TYR A 22 -22.51 25.83 10.20
C TYR A 22 -21.03 25.76 9.80
N ALA A 23 -20.24 26.62 10.43
CA ALA A 23 -18.79 26.49 10.50
C ALA A 23 -18.39 25.62 11.70
N ILE A 24 -17.20 25.04 11.69
CA ILE A 24 -16.67 24.28 12.82
C ILE A 24 -15.27 24.73 13.19
N LEU A 25 -14.97 24.83 14.49
CA LEU A 25 -13.64 25.21 14.98
C LEU A 25 -12.86 23.97 15.42
N SER A 26 -11.73 23.72 14.74
CA SER A 26 -10.69 22.82 15.20
C SER A 26 -9.62 23.60 15.92
N HIS A 27 -9.28 23.20 17.15
CA HIS A 27 -8.28 23.88 17.94
C HIS A 27 -7.69 22.98 19.02
N THR A 28 -6.53 23.37 19.54
CA THR A 28 -5.95 22.71 20.71
C THR A 28 -6.37 23.44 21.98
N TRP A 29 -6.82 22.69 22.99
CA TRP A 29 -7.22 23.25 24.27
C TRP A 29 -6.03 23.92 24.99
N SER A 30 -6.38 24.93 25.78
CA SER A 30 -5.50 25.79 26.58
C SER A 30 -6.19 26.11 27.90
N ASP A 31 -5.47 26.69 28.85
CA ASP A 31 -6.07 27.04 30.13
C ASP A 31 -7.17 28.10 29.97
N GLY A 32 -8.29 27.90 30.68
CA GLY A 32 -9.41 28.83 30.67
C GLY A 32 -10.30 28.75 29.41
N GLU A 33 -10.46 27.57 28.80
CA GLU A 33 -11.49 27.35 27.76
C GLU A 33 -12.88 27.71 28.28
N VAL A 34 -13.73 28.18 27.36
CA VAL A 34 -15.17 28.35 27.61
C VAL A 34 -15.84 26.99 27.51
N LEU A 35 -16.54 26.60 28.56
CA LEU A 35 -17.26 25.34 28.66
C LEU A 35 -18.75 25.54 28.43
N PHE A 36 -19.48 24.44 28.25
CA PHE A 36 -20.94 24.45 28.09
C PHE A 36 -21.65 25.21 29.23
N GLN A 37 -21.23 24.95 30.49
CA GLN A 37 -21.83 25.57 31.68
C GLN A 37 -21.66 27.10 31.70
N ASP A 38 -20.52 27.60 31.22
CA ASP A 38 -20.25 29.05 31.15
C ASP A 38 -21.29 29.78 30.30
N LEU A 39 -21.77 29.13 29.23
CA LEU A 39 -22.78 29.68 28.33
C LEU A 39 -24.22 29.53 28.87
N GLN A 40 -24.48 28.57 29.77
CA GLN A 40 -25.81 28.37 30.36
C GLN A 40 -26.08 29.28 31.56
N GLU A 41 -25.06 29.58 32.37
CA GLU A 41 -25.21 30.38 33.60
C GLU A 41 -25.38 31.89 33.34
N GLY A 42 -25.65 32.29 32.10
CA GLY A 42 -25.72 33.71 31.70
C GLY A 42 -24.35 34.41 31.73
N GLY A 43 -23.26 33.64 31.81
CA GLY A 43 -21.89 34.11 31.70
C GLY A 43 -21.65 34.62 30.29
N GLY A 44 -21.86 35.91 30.05
CA GLY A 44 -21.38 36.56 28.84
C GLY A 44 -19.84 36.57 28.78
N PRO A 45 -19.26 37.19 27.74
CA PRO A 45 -17.81 37.36 27.64
C PRO A 45 -17.21 37.88 28.94
N SER A 46 -16.32 37.08 29.54
CA SER A 46 -15.62 37.43 30.77
C SER A 46 -14.15 37.71 30.49
N THR A 47 -13.58 38.71 31.17
CA THR A 47 -12.15 39.00 31.14
C THR A 47 -11.31 37.96 31.91
N THR A 48 -11.94 37.10 32.73
CA THR A 48 -11.24 36.12 33.56
C THR A 48 -10.86 34.83 32.83
N LYS A 49 -11.52 34.52 31.69
CA LYS A 49 -11.24 33.32 30.89
C LYS A 49 -10.69 33.69 29.53
N ALA A 50 -9.41 33.38 29.30
CA ALA A 50 -8.73 33.66 28.03
C ALA A 50 -9.40 32.98 26.82
N GLY A 51 -10.12 31.86 27.03
CA GLY A 51 -10.87 31.15 26.00
C GLY A 51 -11.97 32.00 25.33
N TRP A 52 -12.49 33.03 26.00
CA TRP A 52 -13.51 33.91 25.40
C TRP A 52 -13.00 34.62 24.15
N SER A 53 -11.75 35.08 24.16
CA SER A 53 -11.13 35.71 23.00
C SER A 53 -11.14 34.78 21.78
N LYS A 54 -10.91 33.48 22.00
CA LYS A 54 -10.91 32.44 20.96
C LYS A 54 -12.33 32.22 20.41
N VAL A 55 -13.32 32.05 21.29
CA VAL A 55 -14.73 31.88 20.89
C VAL A 55 -15.23 33.10 20.10
N LEU A 56 -14.95 34.31 20.59
CA LEU A 56 -15.37 35.55 19.93
C LEU A 56 -14.68 35.76 18.58
N ALA A 57 -13.40 35.39 18.45
CA ALA A 57 -12.69 35.48 17.18
C ALA A 57 -13.23 34.45 16.17
N ALA A 58 -13.49 33.20 16.61
CA ALA A 58 -14.10 32.18 15.78
C ALA A 58 -15.51 32.59 15.30
N CYS A 59 -16.33 33.17 16.18
CA CYS A 59 -17.66 33.69 15.81
C CYS A 59 -17.57 34.82 14.79
N ARG A 60 -16.65 35.79 15.00
CA ARG A 60 -16.41 36.87 14.04
C ARG A 60 -15.96 36.35 12.68
N LEU A 61 -15.09 35.34 12.66
CA LEU A 61 -14.64 34.71 11.43
C LEU A 61 -15.78 33.98 10.71
N ALA A 62 -16.62 33.24 11.45
CA ALA A 62 -17.81 32.60 10.90
C ALA A 62 -18.79 33.62 10.30
N GLN A 63 -19.06 34.73 11.00
CA GLN A 63 -19.90 35.83 10.51
C GLN A 63 -19.34 36.46 9.24
N ALA A 64 -18.02 36.71 9.18
CA ALA A 64 -17.37 37.25 8.00
C ALA A 64 -17.51 36.34 6.78
N GLN A 65 -17.69 35.03 7.00
CA GLN A 65 -17.99 34.04 5.95
C GLN A 65 -19.48 33.69 5.83
N SER A 66 -20.37 34.52 6.39
CA SER A 66 -21.84 34.37 6.32
C SER A 66 -22.41 33.12 7.01
N TYR A 67 -21.72 32.56 8.01
CA TYR A 67 -22.26 31.49 8.84
C TYR A 67 -22.80 32.05 10.15
N SER A 68 -24.10 31.86 10.40
CA SER A 68 -24.76 32.27 11.66
C SER A 68 -24.53 31.29 12.81
N TRP A 69 -24.00 30.11 12.51
CA TRP A 69 -23.83 29.01 13.45
C TRP A 69 -22.41 28.48 13.39
N ILE A 70 -21.83 28.22 14.56
CA ILE A 70 -20.53 27.59 14.69
C ILE A 70 -20.59 26.45 15.72
N TRP A 71 -19.91 25.36 15.43
CA TRP A 71 -19.68 24.29 16.41
C TRP A 71 -18.28 24.41 17.00
N ILE A 72 -18.18 24.31 18.33
CA ILE A 72 -16.94 24.34 19.09
C ILE A 72 -17.04 23.27 20.18
N ASP A 73 -16.17 22.26 20.16
CA ASP A 73 -16.23 21.08 21.04
C ASP A 73 -16.24 21.44 22.52
N THR A 74 -15.49 22.46 22.95
CA THR A 74 -15.37 22.90 24.35
C THR A 74 -16.70 23.36 24.95
N CYS A 75 -17.52 24.09 24.18
CA CYS A 75 -18.76 24.69 24.68
C CYS A 75 -20.06 24.15 24.05
N CYS A 76 -20.00 23.44 22.91
CA CYS A 76 -21.17 22.84 22.28
C CYS A 76 -21.49 21.42 22.80
N ILE A 77 -20.60 20.81 23.56
CA ILE A 77 -20.79 19.50 24.19
C ILE A 77 -20.88 19.69 25.71
N ASP A 78 -21.97 19.23 26.31
CA ASP A 78 -22.05 19.07 27.76
C ASP A 78 -21.24 17.83 28.19
N LYS A 79 -20.02 18.08 28.66
CA LYS A 79 -19.11 17.02 29.12
C LYS A 79 -19.48 16.46 30.48
N SER A 80 -20.45 17.07 31.19
CA SER A 80 -20.99 16.53 32.44
C SER A 80 -21.99 15.40 32.21
N SER A 81 -22.61 15.38 31.02
CA SER A 81 -23.50 14.32 30.56
C SER A 81 -22.73 13.23 29.83
N SER A 82 -22.61 12.05 30.46
CA SER A 82 -21.87 10.91 29.88
C SER A 82 -22.54 10.35 28.62
N SER A 83 -23.88 10.37 28.56
CA SER A 83 -24.64 9.95 27.38
C SER A 83 -24.38 10.89 26.20
N GLU A 84 -24.41 12.20 26.43
CA GLU A 84 -24.13 13.18 25.39
C GLU A 84 -22.67 13.12 24.93
N LEU A 85 -21.72 13.03 25.86
CA LEU A 85 -20.31 12.90 25.51
C LEU A 85 -20.07 11.66 24.63
N SER A 86 -20.74 10.55 24.94
CA SER A 86 -20.68 9.32 24.14
C SER A 86 -21.27 9.50 22.75
N GLU A 87 -22.44 10.13 22.63
CA GLU A 87 -23.05 10.46 21.33
C GLU A 87 -22.16 11.39 20.51
N ALA A 88 -21.60 12.41 21.16
CA ALA A 88 -20.77 13.42 20.54
C ALA A 88 -19.49 12.84 19.96
N ILE A 89 -18.75 12.04 20.72
CA ILE A 89 -17.51 11.40 20.25
C ILE A 89 -17.80 10.42 19.10
N ASN A 90 -18.88 9.65 19.17
CA ASN A 90 -19.28 8.76 18.07
C ASN A 90 -19.78 9.52 16.83
N SER A 91 -20.16 10.80 16.97
CA SER A 91 -20.67 11.65 15.90
C SER A 91 -19.67 12.70 15.38
N MET A 92 -18.55 12.91 16.08
CA MET A 92 -17.70 14.07 15.86
C MET A 92 -17.12 14.13 14.44
N PHE A 93 -16.66 12.98 13.93
CA PHE A 93 -16.17 12.89 12.55
C PHE A 93 -17.25 13.30 11.54
N LYS A 94 -18.50 12.85 11.76
CA LYS A 94 -19.65 13.25 10.94
C LYS A 94 -19.88 14.76 11.03
N TRP A 95 -19.84 15.34 12.23
CA TRP A 95 -20.03 16.78 12.39
C TRP A 95 -18.93 17.62 11.74
N TYR A 96 -17.68 17.16 11.75
CA TYR A 96 -16.59 17.80 11.00
C TYR A 96 -16.76 17.67 9.48
N ARG A 97 -17.19 16.49 9.00
CA ARG A 97 -17.45 16.26 7.58
C ARG A 97 -18.61 17.09 7.04
N ASP A 98 -19.69 17.20 7.81
CA ASP A 98 -20.94 17.85 7.37
C ASP A 98 -20.89 19.39 7.53
N ALA A 99 -19.90 19.93 8.27
CA ALA A 99 -19.65 21.36 8.37
C ALA A 99 -19.26 21.96 7.01
N LYS A 100 -19.66 23.22 6.76
CA LYS A 100 -19.34 23.90 5.48
C LYS A 100 -17.89 24.34 5.39
N ILE A 101 -17.29 24.68 6.52
CA ILE A 101 -15.88 25.05 6.64
C ILE A 101 -15.37 24.66 8.03
N CYS A 102 -14.19 24.07 8.09
CA CYS A 102 -13.43 23.89 9.30
C CYS A 102 -12.36 24.99 9.41
N PHE A 103 -12.38 25.73 10.51
CA PHE A 103 -11.32 26.67 10.86
C PHE A 103 -10.33 25.94 11.79
N ALA A 104 -9.14 25.61 11.29
CA ALA A 104 -8.07 25.05 12.10
C ALA A 104 -7.22 26.18 12.70
N TYR A 105 -7.48 26.51 13.97
CA TYR A 105 -6.78 27.57 14.69
C TYR A 105 -5.51 27.04 15.38
N LEU A 106 -4.37 27.54 14.93
CA LEU A 106 -3.03 27.16 15.40
C LEU A 106 -2.49 28.20 16.38
N ALA A 107 -2.82 28.04 17.66
CA ALA A 107 -2.48 29.01 18.70
C ALA A 107 -0.96 29.23 18.91
N ASP A 108 -0.13 28.29 18.44
CA ASP A 108 1.33 28.29 18.57
C ASP A 108 2.08 28.62 17.27
N VAL A 109 1.35 28.98 16.21
CA VAL A 109 1.94 29.31 14.90
C VAL A 109 1.75 30.80 14.62
N PRO A 110 2.81 31.64 14.66
CA PRO A 110 2.71 33.02 14.22
C PRO A 110 2.50 33.08 12.70
N TYR A 111 1.85 34.15 12.23
CA TYR A 111 1.65 34.32 10.80
C TYR A 111 2.98 34.47 10.05
N SER A 112 3.11 33.73 8.96
CA SER A 112 4.16 33.83 7.95
C SER A 112 3.53 33.61 6.57
N GLU A 113 4.19 34.11 5.52
CA GLU A 113 3.66 33.99 4.16
C GLU A 113 3.58 32.52 3.72
N PRO A 114 2.44 32.06 3.15
CA PRO A 114 2.30 30.68 2.73
C PRO A 114 3.30 30.29 1.64
N GLY A 115 3.88 29.11 1.76
CA GLY A 115 4.86 28.58 0.80
C GLY A 115 6.31 28.97 1.09
N THR A 116 6.58 29.77 2.13
CA THR A 116 7.95 29.97 2.61
C THR A 116 8.42 28.86 3.53
N ASP A 117 9.74 28.72 3.68
CA ASP A 117 10.34 27.74 4.59
C ASP A 117 10.00 28.05 6.05
N GLU A 118 9.86 29.33 6.43
CA GLU A 118 9.44 29.69 7.79
C GLU A 118 8.02 29.20 8.10
N CYS A 119 7.09 29.35 7.14
CA CYS A 119 5.73 28.87 7.27
C CYS A 119 5.70 27.34 7.39
N ALA A 120 6.44 26.64 6.53
CA ALA A 120 6.53 25.18 6.58
C ALA A 120 7.10 24.67 7.91
N ALA A 121 8.14 25.31 8.43
CA ALA A 121 8.75 24.96 9.71
C ALA A 121 7.81 25.23 10.90
N ALA A 122 7.13 26.38 10.92
CA ALA A 122 6.18 26.72 11.98
C ALA A 122 4.97 25.77 12.00
N LEU A 123 4.44 25.41 10.82
CA LEU A 123 3.37 24.40 10.71
C LEU A 123 3.83 23.04 11.19
N ALA A 124 5.01 22.57 10.74
CA ALA A 124 5.55 21.27 11.12
C ALA A 124 5.79 21.15 12.63
N GLY A 125 6.14 22.25 13.29
CA GLY A 125 6.34 22.31 14.74
C GLY A 125 5.07 22.50 15.57
N SER A 126 3.91 22.73 14.95
CA SER A 126 2.69 22.99 15.70
C SER A 126 2.19 21.77 16.46
N ARG A 127 1.83 21.97 17.72
CA ARG A 127 1.16 20.98 18.57
C ARG A 127 -0.16 20.50 17.99
N TRP A 128 -0.78 21.25 17.07
CA TRP A 128 -2.00 20.81 16.40
C TRP A 128 -1.76 19.53 15.59
N PHE A 129 -0.59 19.33 14.97
CA PHE A 129 -0.29 18.10 14.22
C PHE A 129 0.10 16.92 15.10
N THR A 130 0.30 17.12 16.40
CA THR A 130 0.60 16.04 17.35
C THR A 130 -0.60 15.65 18.19
N ARG A 131 -1.69 16.42 18.25
CA ARG A 131 -2.89 16.03 19.02
C ARG A 131 -3.69 14.93 18.33
N GLY A 132 -4.18 13.95 19.10
CA GLY A 132 -4.95 12.81 18.58
C GLY A 132 -6.27 13.21 17.92
N TRP A 133 -7.06 14.06 18.58
CA TRP A 133 -8.36 14.49 18.08
C TRP A 133 -8.26 15.28 16.77
N THR A 134 -7.25 16.12 16.60
CA THR A 134 -7.08 16.94 15.38
C THR A 134 -6.82 16.12 14.13
N LEU A 135 -6.50 14.82 14.23
CA LEU A 135 -6.36 13.95 13.06
C LEU A 135 -7.68 13.77 12.30
N GLN A 136 -8.78 13.52 13.01
CA GLN A 136 -10.09 13.46 12.34
C GLN A 136 -10.55 14.85 11.91
N GLU A 137 -10.17 15.91 12.64
CA GLU A 137 -10.48 17.29 12.28
C GLU A 137 -9.73 17.73 11.01
N LEU A 138 -8.55 17.16 10.77
CA LEU A 138 -7.78 17.32 9.54
C LEU A 138 -8.43 16.59 8.37
N LEU A 139 -8.93 15.37 8.57
CA LEU A 139 -9.30 14.45 7.50
C LEU A 139 -10.80 14.51 7.13
N ALA A 140 -11.67 14.71 8.11
CA ALA A 140 -13.12 14.64 7.92
C ALA A 140 -13.71 15.79 7.08
N PRO A 141 -13.34 17.07 7.31
CA PRO A 141 -13.96 18.18 6.59
C PRO A 141 -13.69 18.14 5.08
N SER A 142 -14.71 18.52 4.30
CA SER A 142 -14.53 18.75 2.86
C SER A 142 -13.76 20.04 2.57
N SER A 143 -13.88 21.04 3.44
CA SER A 143 -13.18 22.32 3.36
C SER A 143 -12.54 22.65 4.71
N LEU A 144 -11.24 22.97 4.69
CA LEU A 144 -10.47 23.31 5.88
C LEU A 144 -9.45 24.40 5.54
N ASP A 145 -9.47 25.47 6.34
CA ASP A 145 -8.51 26.57 6.28
C ASP A 145 -7.76 26.67 7.61
N PHE A 146 -6.44 26.87 7.53
CA PHE A 146 -5.57 27.07 8.68
C PHE A 146 -5.44 28.55 9.02
N TYR A 147 -5.47 28.86 10.32
CA TYR A 147 -5.34 30.21 10.86
C TYR A 147 -4.22 30.27 11.89
N SER A 148 -3.42 31.33 11.84
CA SER A 148 -2.34 31.60 12.79
C SER A 148 -2.87 32.01 14.17
N SER A 149 -1.96 32.18 15.13
CA SER A 149 -2.25 32.70 16.48
C SER A 149 -2.88 34.10 16.46
N GLU A 150 -2.65 34.89 15.42
CA GLU A 150 -3.26 36.21 15.19
C GLU A 150 -4.59 36.15 14.41
N TRP A 151 -5.15 34.96 14.20
CA TRP A 151 -6.37 34.74 13.39
C TRP A 151 -6.23 35.17 11.92
N ARG A 152 -5.01 35.21 11.40
CA ARG A 152 -4.76 35.44 9.97
C ARG A 152 -4.80 34.11 9.25
N ARG A 153 -5.55 34.05 8.15
CA ARG A 153 -5.61 32.86 7.29
C ARG A 153 -4.21 32.59 6.73
N ILE A 154 -3.69 31.39 6.98
CA ILE A 154 -2.45 30.89 6.40
C ILE A 154 -2.78 30.38 5.01
N ALA A 155 -3.39 29.20 4.90
CA ALA A 155 -3.80 28.62 3.62
C ALA A 155 -4.83 27.50 3.81
N SER A 156 -5.34 26.96 2.71
CA SER A 156 -6.25 25.82 2.71
C SER A 156 -5.50 24.49 2.83
N ARG A 157 -6.19 23.45 3.30
CA ARG A 157 -5.62 22.08 3.39
C ARG A 157 -5.02 21.56 2.07
N PRO A 158 -5.67 21.70 0.90
CA PRO A 158 -5.06 21.25 -0.36
C PRO A 158 -3.79 22.02 -0.72
N PHE A 159 -3.72 23.32 -0.41
CA PHE A 159 -2.52 24.14 -0.67
C PHE A 159 -1.34 23.69 0.20
N LEU A 160 -1.60 23.28 1.44
CA LEU A 160 -0.57 22.82 2.39
C LEU A 160 -0.32 21.30 2.32
N ALA A 161 -0.92 20.58 1.38
CA ALA A 161 -0.93 19.12 1.36
C ALA A 161 0.48 18.49 1.37
N ASP A 162 1.42 19.02 0.58
CA ASP A 162 2.80 18.51 0.52
C ASP A 162 3.57 18.76 1.83
N GLY A 163 3.32 19.89 2.49
CA GLY A 163 3.88 20.19 3.80
C GLY A 163 3.33 19.24 4.87
N ILE A 164 2.01 19.07 4.91
CA ILE A 164 1.32 18.19 5.85
C ILE A 164 1.73 16.72 5.62
N GLN A 165 1.88 16.28 4.37
CA GLN A 165 2.36 14.93 4.04
C GLN A 165 3.74 14.67 4.64
N ARG A 166 4.68 15.62 4.51
CA ARG A 166 6.04 15.49 5.08
C ARG A 166 6.00 15.40 6.61
N THR A 167 5.13 16.15 7.27
CA THR A 167 5.01 16.15 8.73
C THR A 167 4.28 14.92 9.28
N THR A 168 3.24 14.45 8.60
CA THR A 168 2.29 13.47 9.15
C THR A 168 2.36 12.08 8.51
N GLY A 169 2.98 11.96 7.33
CA GLY A 169 2.96 10.75 6.51
C GLY A 169 1.63 10.48 5.81
N ILE A 170 0.65 11.39 5.88
CA ILE A 170 -0.62 11.28 5.17
C ILE A 170 -0.40 11.67 3.71
N ASP A 171 -0.65 10.75 2.78
CA ASP A 171 -0.54 11.02 1.34
C ASP A 171 -1.43 12.22 0.93
N ALA A 172 -0.86 13.16 0.19
CA ALA A 172 -1.46 14.41 -0.25
C ALA A 172 -2.79 14.20 -0.99
N ALA A 173 -3.00 13.03 -1.60
CA ALA A 173 -4.27 12.66 -2.20
C ALA A 173 -5.42 12.68 -1.17
N TYR A 174 -5.22 12.16 0.05
CA TYR A 174 -6.24 12.15 1.10
C TYR A 174 -6.52 13.55 1.67
N LEU A 175 -5.54 14.44 1.62
CA LEU A 175 -5.68 15.85 2.02
C LEU A 175 -6.42 16.69 0.96
N SER A 176 -6.53 16.17 -0.26
CA SER A 176 -7.17 16.81 -1.40
C SER A 176 -8.53 16.21 -1.77
N GLY A 177 -9.11 15.38 -0.89
CA GLY A 177 -10.48 14.85 -1.04
C GLY A 177 -10.58 13.38 -1.49
N TYR A 178 -9.46 12.66 -1.60
CA TYR A 178 -9.50 11.22 -1.84
C TYR A 178 -10.11 10.47 -0.65
N SER A 179 -10.94 9.45 -0.92
CA SER A 179 -11.68 8.75 0.13
C SER A 179 -10.74 7.96 1.05
N LEU A 180 -10.88 8.14 2.37
CA LEU A 180 -10.11 7.40 3.37
C LEU A 180 -10.34 5.87 3.29
N LYS A 181 -11.48 5.43 2.73
CA LYS A 181 -11.78 4.00 2.54
C LYS A 181 -10.83 3.30 1.55
N ASN A 182 -10.12 4.07 0.73
CA ASN A 182 -9.11 3.56 -0.19
C ASN A 182 -7.73 3.35 0.48
N ALA A 183 -7.54 3.88 1.68
CA ALA A 183 -6.35 3.62 2.48
C ALA A 183 -6.50 2.29 3.22
N SER A 184 -5.39 1.55 3.30
CA SER A 184 -5.30 0.35 4.13
C SER A 184 -5.54 0.70 5.60
N VAL A 185 -5.93 -0.31 6.39
CA VAL A 185 -6.00 -0.16 7.86
C VAL A 185 -4.64 0.21 8.43
N ALA A 186 -3.56 -0.41 7.94
CA ALA A 186 -2.18 -0.07 8.33
C ALA A 186 -1.85 1.41 8.10
N ALA A 187 -2.17 1.95 6.91
CA ALA A 187 -1.90 3.34 6.57
C ALA A 187 -2.73 4.30 7.43
N ARG A 188 -4.01 4.00 7.65
CA ARG A 188 -4.85 4.81 8.55
C ARG A 188 -4.33 4.80 9.99
N MET A 189 -3.85 3.66 10.49
CA MET A 189 -3.21 3.57 11.80
C MET A 189 -1.89 4.36 11.84
N SER A 190 -1.10 4.34 10.77
CA SER A 190 0.18 5.06 10.71
C SER A 190 -0.01 6.58 10.80
N TRP A 191 -1.12 7.13 10.31
CA TRP A 191 -1.45 8.56 10.43
C TRP A 191 -1.62 9.02 11.89
N ALA A 192 -1.94 8.08 12.78
CA ALA A 192 -2.05 8.30 14.22
C ALA A 192 -0.75 8.02 14.99
N SER A 193 0.29 7.48 14.35
CA SER A 193 1.50 6.98 15.03
C SER A 193 2.32 8.04 15.77
N GLY A 194 2.26 9.29 15.32
CA GLY A 194 2.92 10.45 15.94
C GLY A 194 1.97 11.32 16.76
N ARG A 195 0.76 10.85 17.03
CA ARG A 195 -0.25 11.60 17.78
C ARG A 195 -0.22 11.27 19.27
N GLU A 196 -0.71 12.20 20.08
CA GLU A 196 -0.75 12.14 21.53
C GLU A 196 -2.12 12.56 22.07
N THR A 197 -2.56 11.89 23.13
CA THR A 197 -3.83 12.17 23.82
C THR A 197 -3.61 12.32 25.32
N THR A 198 -4.47 13.13 25.96
CA THR A 198 -4.38 13.36 27.41
C THR A 198 -4.90 12.14 28.19
N ARG A 199 -6.03 11.56 27.77
CA ARG A 199 -6.51 10.27 28.28
C ARG A 199 -6.01 9.16 27.35
N VAL A 200 -5.64 8.02 27.93
CA VAL A 200 -5.08 6.90 27.16
C VAL A 200 -6.14 6.32 26.21
N GLU A 201 -7.40 6.28 26.64
CA GLU A 201 -8.52 5.77 25.86
C GLU A 201 -8.84 6.64 24.63
N ASP A 202 -8.58 7.95 24.72
CA ASP A 202 -8.83 8.88 23.61
C ASP A 202 -7.98 8.53 22.38
N MET A 203 -6.85 7.83 22.53
CA MET A 203 -6.07 7.33 21.40
C MET A 203 -6.88 6.38 20.51
N ALA A 204 -7.81 5.62 21.11
CA ALA A 204 -8.74 4.80 20.37
C ALA A 204 -9.94 5.62 19.88
N TYR A 205 -10.51 6.45 20.77
CA TYR A 205 -11.75 7.15 20.48
C TYR A 205 -11.60 8.23 19.41
N CYS A 206 -10.42 8.85 19.28
CA CYS A 206 -10.16 9.82 18.22
C CYS A 206 -10.08 9.21 16.81
N LEU A 207 -10.02 7.87 16.70
CA LEU A 207 -9.91 7.14 15.44
C LEU A 207 -11.23 6.53 14.96
N LEU A 208 -12.29 6.56 15.78
CA LEU A 208 -13.58 5.91 15.49
C LEU A 208 -14.11 6.28 14.10
N GLY A 209 -14.15 7.59 13.78
CA GLY A 209 -14.65 8.07 12.51
C GLY A 209 -13.73 7.82 11.30
N ILE A 210 -12.41 7.70 11.52
CA ILE A 210 -11.44 7.35 10.46
C ILE A 210 -11.66 5.90 9.99
N PHE A 211 -12.10 5.04 10.92
CA PHE A 211 -12.42 3.65 10.65
C PHE A 211 -13.91 3.37 10.43
N ASP A 212 -14.77 4.37 10.56
CA ASP A 212 -16.23 4.25 10.41
C ASP A 212 -16.82 3.22 11.41
N VAL A 213 -16.34 3.23 12.66
CA VAL A 213 -16.77 2.32 13.73
C VAL A 213 -17.38 3.06 14.91
N ASN A 214 -18.30 2.41 15.62
CA ASN A 214 -18.89 2.93 16.87
C ASN A 214 -18.51 2.05 18.05
N LEU A 215 -18.19 2.67 19.19
CA LEU A 215 -17.82 1.98 20.42
C LEU A 215 -18.42 2.68 21.65
N PRO A 216 -18.86 1.92 22.67
CA PRO A 216 -19.13 2.46 23.99
C PRO A 216 -17.87 3.07 24.60
N LEU A 217 -17.97 4.30 25.13
CA LEU A 217 -16.85 4.96 25.79
C LEU A 217 -16.76 4.52 27.26
N ILE A 218 -15.63 3.94 27.63
CA ILE A 218 -15.37 3.45 28.98
C ILE A 218 -14.05 4.05 29.47
N TYR A 219 -14.11 5.29 29.96
CA TYR A 219 -12.95 5.92 30.58
C TYR A 219 -12.52 5.16 31.85
N GLY A 220 -11.23 4.85 31.95
CA GLY A 220 -10.65 3.99 32.99
C GLY A 220 -10.30 2.58 32.49
N GLU A 221 -10.65 2.21 31.26
CA GLU A 221 -10.27 0.91 30.68
C GLU A 221 -8.81 0.87 30.17
N GLY A 222 -8.16 2.03 30.06
CA GLY A 222 -6.77 2.17 29.61
C GLY A 222 -6.57 1.67 28.18
N LYS A 223 -5.45 0.97 27.92
CA LYS A 223 -5.09 0.44 26.59
C LYS A 223 -6.07 -0.58 26.01
N LYS A 224 -7.02 -1.09 26.82
CA LYS A 224 -8.09 -1.97 26.34
C LYS A 224 -8.97 -1.28 25.29
N ALA A 225 -9.13 0.05 25.39
CA ALA A 225 -9.87 0.84 24.40
C ALA A 225 -9.31 0.65 22.97
N PHE A 226 -7.98 0.67 22.82
CA PHE A 226 -7.33 0.52 21.51
C PHE A 226 -7.44 -0.92 20.96
N ARG A 227 -7.45 -1.93 21.84
CA ARG A 227 -7.73 -3.31 21.43
C ARG A 227 -9.17 -3.48 20.96
N ARG A 228 -10.14 -2.91 21.68
CA ARG A 228 -11.56 -2.88 21.27
C ARG A 228 -11.78 -2.17 19.93
N LEU A 229 -11.03 -1.09 19.66
CA LEU A 229 -11.01 -0.45 18.35
C LEU A 229 -10.58 -1.43 17.25
N GLN A 230 -9.46 -2.12 17.43
CA GLN A 230 -8.96 -3.09 16.45
C GLN A 230 -9.93 -4.27 16.26
N GLU A 231 -10.56 -4.75 17.32
CA GLU A 231 -11.61 -5.78 17.24
C GLU A 231 -12.85 -5.29 16.46
N ALA A 232 -13.27 -4.04 16.68
CA ALA A 232 -14.38 -3.45 15.92
C ALA A 232 -14.03 -3.27 14.44
N ILE A 233 -12.79 -2.86 14.14
CA ILE A 233 -12.26 -2.78 12.77
C ILE A 233 -12.29 -4.16 12.12
N LEU A 234 -11.78 -5.21 12.77
CA LEU A 234 -11.77 -6.57 12.23
C LEU A 234 -13.16 -7.13 11.93
N ARG A 235 -14.19 -6.71 12.68
CA ARG A 235 -15.57 -7.13 12.44
C ARG A 235 -16.21 -6.47 11.22
N GLN A 236 -15.69 -5.33 10.77
CA GLN A 236 -16.30 -4.53 9.69
C GLN A 236 -15.43 -4.46 8.43
N ILE A 237 -14.12 -4.58 8.57
CA ILE A 237 -13.14 -4.34 7.51
C ILE A 237 -12.27 -5.60 7.36
N ASP A 238 -12.42 -6.28 6.23
CA ASP A 238 -11.58 -7.41 5.83
C ASP A 238 -10.27 -6.92 5.18
N ASP A 239 -9.36 -6.42 6.04
CA ASP A 239 -8.03 -5.92 5.66
C ASP A 239 -6.96 -6.44 6.63
N GLN A 240 -6.17 -7.39 6.16
CA GLN A 240 -5.10 -8.04 6.93
C GLN A 240 -3.90 -7.11 7.22
N SER A 241 -3.84 -5.92 6.62
CA SER A 241 -2.82 -4.93 6.96
C SER A 241 -2.91 -4.47 8.42
N LEU A 242 -4.03 -4.72 9.11
CA LEU A 242 -4.13 -4.50 10.55
C LEU A 242 -3.05 -5.26 11.35
N PHE A 243 -2.55 -6.40 10.86
CA PHE A 243 -1.48 -7.16 11.54
C PHE A 243 -0.08 -6.77 11.08
N ALA A 244 0.04 -5.82 10.15
CA ALA A 244 1.30 -5.39 9.57
C ALA A 244 1.91 -4.20 10.34
N TRP A 245 2.03 -4.36 11.66
CA TRP A 245 2.71 -3.43 12.57
C TRP A 245 4.07 -3.97 13.00
N GLY A 246 5.01 -3.07 13.29
CA GLY A 246 6.40 -3.39 13.60
C GLY A 246 7.36 -3.24 12.40
N PRO A 247 8.66 -3.45 12.61
CA PRO A 247 9.65 -3.38 11.54
C PRO A 247 9.43 -4.51 10.52
N ILE A 248 9.53 -4.17 9.23
CA ILE A 248 9.46 -5.12 8.11
C ILE A 248 10.87 -5.30 7.55
N ASP A 249 11.41 -6.51 7.62
CA ASP A 249 12.68 -6.88 7.01
C ASP A 249 12.46 -7.55 5.64
N GLU A 250 13.02 -6.95 4.61
CA GLU A 250 12.89 -7.37 3.21
C GLU A 250 13.94 -8.41 2.78
N GLY A 251 14.68 -8.98 3.73
CA GLY A 251 15.53 -10.15 3.49
C GLY A 251 17.04 -9.91 3.59
N ASN A 252 17.48 -8.75 4.09
CA ASN A 252 18.91 -8.45 4.27
C ASN A 252 19.39 -8.49 5.73
N SER A 253 18.50 -8.80 6.68
CA SER A 253 18.86 -8.76 8.09
C SER A 253 18.85 -10.16 8.68
N SER A 254 20.02 -10.62 9.13
CA SER A 254 20.15 -11.67 10.15
C SER A 254 19.68 -11.13 11.51
N GLY A 255 18.46 -10.57 11.54
CA GLY A 255 17.91 -9.86 12.67
C GLY A 255 17.85 -10.76 13.90
N VAL A 256 18.35 -10.24 15.01
CA VAL A 256 18.39 -10.89 16.32
C VAL A 256 17.04 -11.55 16.62
N LEU A 257 17.09 -12.81 17.04
CA LEU A 257 15.95 -13.57 17.56
C LEU A 257 15.38 -12.84 18.79
N ASP A 258 14.42 -11.93 18.60
CA ASP A 258 13.62 -11.44 19.73
C ASP A 258 12.72 -12.59 20.19
N SER A 259 12.98 -13.06 21.41
CA SER A 259 12.27 -14.16 22.06
C SER A 259 11.04 -13.69 22.85
N ARG A 260 10.79 -12.37 22.88
CA ARG A 260 9.60 -11.79 23.52
C ARG A 260 8.33 -12.21 22.78
N ALA A 261 7.31 -12.55 23.57
CA ALA A 261 5.97 -12.80 23.06
C ALA A 261 5.25 -11.46 22.92
N TYR A 262 4.76 -11.16 21.73
CA TYR A 262 3.93 -9.98 21.49
C TYR A 262 2.46 -10.41 21.29
N PRO A 263 1.49 -9.54 21.64
CA PRO A 263 0.09 -9.75 21.27
C PRO A 263 -0.09 -9.73 19.75
N LEU A 264 -1.18 -10.29 19.23
CA LEU A 264 -1.52 -10.22 17.79
C LEU A 264 -1.99 -8.83 17.35
N LEU A 265 -2.67 -8.13 18.25
CA LEU A 265 -3.12 -6.75 18.04
C LEU A 265 -2.11 -5.79 18.65
N ALA A 266 -1.87 -4.66 17.99
CA ALA A 266 -0.95 -3.65 18.47
C ALA A 266 -1.47 -3.02 19.78
N ASP A 267 -0.57 -2.58 20.66
CA ASP A 267 -0.98 -1.87 21.88
C ASP A 267 -1.17 -0.36 21.66
N ASP A 268 -0.65 0.19 20.54
CA ASP A 268 -0.66 1.62 20.24
C ASP A 268 -0.46 1.88 18.73
N PRO A 269 -1.03 2.96 18.14
CA PRO A 269 -0.80 3.33 16.74
C PRO A 269 0.66 3.57 16.36
N SER A 270 1.53 3.94 17.32
CA SER A 270 2.97 4.12 17.07
C SER A 270 3.65 2.87 16.50
N TRP A 271 3.07 1.68 16.69
CA TRP A 271 3.59 0.44 16.14
C TRP A 271 3.40 0.34 14.62
N PHE A 272 2.52 1.18 14.04
CA PHE A 272 2.29 1.30 12.60
C PHE A 272 3.13 2.42 11.95
N ARG A 273 4.09 3.03 12.66
CA ARG A 273 4.89 4.16 12.13
C ARG A 273 5.55 3.85 10.78
N GLY A 274 5.98 2.60 10.57
CA GLY A 274 6.60 2.12 9.32
C GLY A 274 5.63 1.50 8.32
N SER A 275 4.32 1.64 8.53
CA SER A 275 3.27 0.90 7.82
C SER A 275 2.43 1.76 6.87
N GLY A 276 2.81 3.04 6.68
CA GLY A 276 2.06 4.01 5.89
C GLY A 276 2.00 3.73 4.39
N ASP A 277 2.96 2.97 3.87
CA ASP A 277 3.03 2.56 2.46
C ASP A 277 2.46 1.15 2.23
N ILE A 278 1.85 0.52 3.24
CA ILE A 278 1.25 -0.80 3.10
C ILE A 278 -0.10 -0.69 2.40
N VAL A 279 -0.31 -1.54 1.41
CA VAL A 279 -1.56 -1.65 0.63
C VAL A 279 -2.08 -3.09 0.68
N PRO A 280 -3.40 -3.30 0.82
CA PRO A 280 -3.98 -4.63 0.71
C PRO A 280 -3.94 -5.08 -0.76
N PHE A 281 -3.91 -6.39 -0.97
CA PHE A 281 -4.17 -6.99 -2.28
C PHE A 281 -5.13 -8.16 -2.10
N ARG A 282 -5.94 -8.45 -3.12
CA ARG A 282 -6.86 -9.59 -3.11
C ARG A 282 -6.51 -10.54 -4.25
N PRO A 283 -5.80 -11.64 -3.98
CA PRO A 283 -5.50 -12.63 -5.00
C PRO A 283 -6.79 -13.36 -5.39
N ARG A 284 -7.06 -13.47 -6.70
CA ARG A 284 -8.27 -14.15 -7.21
C ARG A 284 -8.25 -15.63 -6.80
N GLY A 285 -9.41 -16.14 -6.35
CA GLY A 285 -9.58 -17.55 -5.97
C GLY A 285 -9.11 -17.92 -4.56
N ILE A 286 -8.61 -16.96 -3.78
CA ILE A 286 -8.21 -17.17 -2.39
C ILE A 286 -9.12 -16.32 -1.51
N GLU A 287 -10.14 -16.97 -0.98
CA GLU A 287 -10.94 -16.39 0.09
C GLU A 287 -10.19 -16.57 1.41
N THR A 288 -9.32 -15.62 1.77
CA THR A 288 -8.97 -15.51 3.19
C THR A 288 -10.07 -14.73 3.87
N ARG A 289 -10.72 -15.37 4.84
CA ARG A 289 -11.70 -14.68 5.69
C ARG A 289 -11.02 -14.38 7.02
N LEU A 290 -11.00 -13.11 7.40
CA LEU A 290 -10.80 -12.72 8.79
C LEU A 290 -12.08 -13.03 9.56
N HIS A 291 -11.99 -13.88 10.57
CA HIS A 291 -13.13 -14.20 11.42
C HIS A 291 -12.81 -13.85 12.87
N VAL A 292 -13.65 -13.00 13.47
CA VAL A 292 -13.56 -12.66 14.89
C VAL A 292 -14.66 -13.40 15.64
N ALA A 293 -14.27 -14.24 16.58
CA ALA A 293 -15.17 -14.93 17.49
C ALA A 293 -14.83 -14.60 18.94
N HIS A 294 -15.68 -15.04 19.87
CA HIS A 294 -15.46 -14.87 21.30
C HIS A 294 -14.17 -15.55 21.80
N ASP A 295 -13.64 -16.52 21.04
CA ASP A 295 -12.44 -17.28 21.35
C ASP A 295 -11.16 -16.77 20.70
N GLY A 296 -11.26 -15.80 19.78
CA GLY A 296 -10.11 -15.09 19.20
C GLY A 296 -10.34 -14.63 17.77
N VAL A 297 -9.22 -14.35 17.10
CA VAL A 297 -9.17 -14.00 15.68
C VAL A 297 -8.64 -15.19 14.89
N THR A 298 -9.38 -15.62 13.88
CA THR A 298 -8.97 -16.65 12.94
C THR A 298 -8.56 -15.99 11.63
N ILE A 299 -7.36 -16.31 11.16
CA ILE A 299 -6.82 -15.90 9.86
C ILE A 299 -6.53 -17.17 9.07
N THR A 300 -7.13 -17.32 7.90
CA THR A 300 -6.74 -18.37 6.96
C THR A 300 -5.60 -17.85 6.10
N SER A 301 -4.44 -18.49 6.13
CA SER A 301 -3.28 -18.09 5.34
C SER A 301 -2.39 -19.31 5.05
N PRO A 302 -1.66 -19.36 3.91
CA PRO A 302 -0.57 -20.31 3.71
C PRO A 302 0.44 -20.25 4.86
N LEU A 303 1.10 -21.36 5.14
CA LEU A 303 2.16 -21.40 6.16
C LEU A 303 3.49 -21.79 5.52
N TRP A 304 4.47 -20.90 5.65
CA TRP A 304 5.78 -21.05 5.05
C TRP A 304 6.82 -21.45 6.08
N LYS A 305 7.36 -22.67 5.99
CA LYS A 305 8.44 -23.12 6.87
C LYS A 305 9.79 -22.64 6.32
N ARG A 306 10.45 -21.74 7.04
CA ARG A 306 11.84 -21.38 6.73
C ARG A 306 12.77 -22.35 7.43
N ASN A 307 13.47 -23.17 6.66
CA ASN A 307 14.56 -24.00 7.18
C ASN A 307 15.80 -23.11 7.35
N PRO A 308 16.27 -22.83 8.58
CA PRO A 308 17.53 -22.13 8.80
C PRO A 308 18.72 -22.92 8.21
N SER A 309 19.81 -22.21 7.92
CA SER A 309 21.01 -22.81 7.35
C SER A 309 21.60 -23.90 8.25
N SER A 310 22.19 -24.93 7.63
CA SER A 310 22.80 -26.09 8.31
C SER A 310 23.92 -25.73 9.30
N TRP A 311 24.40 -24.49 9.28
CA TRP A 311 25.45 -23.97 10.16
C TRP A 311 24.91 -23.43 11.50
N VAL A 312 23.59 -23.25 11.64
CA VAL A 312 22.98 -22.77 12.89
C VAL A 312 22.84 -23.95 13.87
N LYS A 313 23.59 -23.91 14.98
CA LYS A 313 23.42 -24.88 16.07
C LYS A 313 22.03 -24.73 16.69
N ARG A 314 21.22 -25.80 16.68
CA ARG A 314 19.82 -25.89 17.19
C ARG A 314 18.84 -24.97 16.45
N PRO A 315 18.55 -25.26 15.18
CA PRO A 315 17.60 -24.48 14.43
C PRO A 315 16.16 -24.67 14.95
N ARG A 316 15.55 -23.62 15.51
CA ARG A 316 14.09 -23.61 15.74
C ARG A 316 13.41 -23.41 14.39
N SER A 317 12.40 -24.24 14.08
CA SER A 317 11.57 -24.04 12.89
C SER A 317 10.87 -22.68 12.99
N VAL A 318 11.11 -21.82 11.99
CA VAL A 318 10.42 -20.53 11.85
C VAL A 318 9.35 -20.70 10.80
N TYR A 319 8.12 -20.37 11.15
CA TYR A 319 7.01 -20.35 10.20
C TYR A 319 6.67 -18.90 9.86
N LEU A 320 6.31 -18.64 8.61
CA LEU A 320 5.85 -17.36 8.12
C LEU A 320 4.40 -17.52 7.70
N ALA A 321 3.52 -16.68 8.21
CA ALA A 321 2.13 -16.59 7.80
C ALA A 321 1.98 -15.31 6.96
N PRO A 322 1.97 -15.41 5.62
CA PRO A 322 1.76 -14.27 4.74
C PRO A 322 0.44 -13.57 5.07
N LEU A 323 0.40 -12.25 4.91
CA LEU A 323 -0.77 -11.40 5.00
C LEU A 323 -1.15 -10.92 3.60
N GLN A 324 -2.44 -10.69 3.38
CA GLN A 324 -2.96 -10.11 2.13
C GLN A 324 -2.68 -8.61 2.00
N CYS A 325 -1.45 -8.23 2.33
CA CYS A 325 -0.94 -6.88 2.18
C CYS A 325 0.54 -6.90 1.80
N GLN A 326 0.98 -5.82 1.19
CA GLN A 326 2.33 -5.62 0.68
C GLN A 326 2.71 -4.15 0.80
N LYS A 327 3.99 -3.82 0.65
CA LYS A 327 4.36 -2.41 0.49
C LYS A 327 4.04 -1.93 -0.92
N LYS A 328 3.66 -0.67 -1.05
CA LYS A 328 3.34 0.00 -2.32
C LYS A 328 4.49 -0.08 -3.33
N ASN A 329 5.74 -0.07 -2.86
CA ASN A 329 6.94 -0.18 -3.69
C ASN A 329 7.48 -1.63 -3.81
N ASN A 330 6.94 -2.59 -3.07
CA ASN A 330 7.34 -3.99 -3.10
C ASN A 330 6.12 -4.88 -3.42
N VAL A 331 5.67 -4.81 -4.67
CA VAL A 331 4.46 -5.49 -5.15
C VAL A 331 4.62 -6.99 -5.38
N LEU A 332 5.85 -7.50 -5.23
CA LEU A 332 6.20 -8.90 -5.50
C LEU A 332 6.20 -9.74 -4.24
N ASN A 333 6.26 -9.09 -3.08
CA ASN A 333 6.29 -9.77 -1.81
C ASN A 333 5.13 -9.33 -0.94
N SER A 334 4.45 -10.31 -0.37
CA SER A 334 3.52 -10.10 0.72
C SER A 334 4.29 -9.89 2.02
N ILE A 335 3.73 -9.11 2.92
CA ILE A 335 4.20 -9.03 4.29
C ILE A 335 3.76 -10.30 5.01
N ALA A 336 4.58 -10.84 5.91
CA ALA A 336 4.32 -12.06 6.63
C ALA A 336 4.58 -11.90 8.12
N ILE A 337 3.69 -12.47 8.91
CA ILE A 337 3.86 -12.65 10.35
C ILE A 337 4.88 -13.75 10.58
N ARG A 338 5.87 -13.47 11.43
CA ARG A 338 6.82 -14.47 11.87
C ARG A 338 6.32 -15.21 13.11
N LEU A 339 6.24 -16.54 12.99
CA LEU A 339 5.78 -17.48 14.01
C LEU A 339 6.96 -18.34 14.50
N CYS A 340 7.23 -18.27 15.80
CA CYS A 340 8.31 -19.00 16.47
C CYS A 340 7.75 -20.15 17.32
N SER A 341 8.26 -21.37 17.16
CA SER A 341 7.83 -22.53 17.95
C SER A 341 8.06 -22.32 19.45
N LEU A 342 7.09 -22.74 20.27
CA LEU A 342 7.19 -22.75 21.73
C LEU A 342 7.93 -23.98 22.28
N ALA A 343 8.10 -25.04 21.49
CA ALA A 343 8.77 -26.26 21.94
C ALA A 343 10.30 -26.08 21.96
N ASP A 344 10.88 -26.26 23.15
CA ASP A 344 12.31 -26.53 23.32
C ASP A 344 12.52 -28.04 23.38
N GLY A 345 13.21 -28.61 22.39
CA GLY A 345 13.80 -29.95 22.50
C GLY A 345 13.20 -31.05 21.61
N ASP A 346 14.12 -31.79 20.97
CA ASP A 346 14.03 -33.15 20.43
C ASP A 346 12.67 -33.68 19.98
N GLU A 347 12.41 -33.65 18.67
CA GLU A 347 11.66 -34.73 18.03
C GLU A 347 12.59 -35.96 17.96
N GLY A 348 12.69 -36.66 19.09
CA GLY A 348 13.08 -38.06 19.10
C GLY A 348 11.97 -38.89 18.47
N GLU A 349 12.33 -39.74 17.51
CA GLU A 349 11.45 -40.73 16.91
C GLU A 349 10.74 -41.55 18.00
N GLY A 350 9.40 -41.53 18.00
CA GLY A 350 8.59 -42.52 18.71
C GLY A 350 7.44 -41.93 19.52
N GLY A 351 6.21 -42.06 18.98
CA GLY A 351 5.00 -41.90 19.77
C GLY A 351 3.80 -41.43 18.97
N VAL A 352 3.03 -42.37 18.41
CA VAL A 352 1.67 -42.11 17.93
C VAL A 352 0.79 -41.87 19.15
N GLY A 353 0.55 -40.60 19.50
CA GLY A 353 -0.36 -40.23 20.59
C GLY A 353 -0.52 -38.72 20.71
N ASN A 354 -1.67 -38.21 20.26
CA ASN A 354 -2.13 -36.81 20.33
C ASN A 354 -1.05 -35.75 20.07
N SER A 355 -0.80 -35.41 18.80
CA SER A 355 -0.02 -34.21 18.47
C SER A 355 -0.60 -32.99 19.19
N PRO A 356 0.16 -32.34 20.10
CA PRO A 356 -0.28 -31.08 20.68
C PRO A 356 -0.46 -30.07 19.54
N VAL A 357 -1.55 -29.30 19.58
CA VAL A 357 -1.74 -28.19 18.65
C VAL A 357 -0.46 -27.35 18.68
N PRO A 358 0.22 -27.13 17.55
CA PRO A 358 1.50 -26.46 17.58
C PRO A 358 1.28 -24.99 17.95
N CYS A 359 1.70 -24.63 19.16
CA CYS A 359 1.58 -23.28 19.68
C CYS A 359 2.80 -22.45 19.24
N TYR A 360 2.57 -21.28 18.65
CA TYR A 360 3.63 -20.37 18.19
C TYR A 360 3.52 -19.01 18.87
N ARG A 361 4.66 -18.34 19.06
CA ARG A 361 4.72 -16.92 19.46
C ARG A 361 4.88 -16.02 18.24
N PHE A 362 4.18 -14.88 18.27
CA PHE A 362 4.39 -13.77 17.35
C PHE A 362 5.68 -13.02 17.69
N SER A 363 6.44 -12.65 16.65
CA SER A 363 7.58 -11.75 16.74
C SER A 363 7.21 -10.39 16.17
N LEU A 364 7.61 -9.30 16.84
CA LEU A 364 7.46 -7.92 16.35
C LEU A 364 8.04 -7.72 14.94
N LEU A 365 9.03 -8.53 14.55
CA LEU A 365 9.63 -8.48 13.23
C LEU A 365 8.73 -9.16 12.19
N LEU A 366 8.25 -8.36 11.25
CA LEU A 366 7.61 -8.80 10.03
C LEU A 366 8.67 -9.11 8.97
N LEU A 367 8.37 -10.08 8.11
CA LEU A 367 9.23 -10.46 7.00
C LEU A 367 8.44 -10.35 5.70
N THR A 368 9.15 -10.25 4.58
CA THR A 368 8.50 -10.37 3.27
C THR A 368 8.62 -11.79 2.73
N VAL A 369 7.58 -12.26 2.06
CA VAL A 369 7.52 -13.56 1.36
C VAL A 369 7.03 -13.33 -0.06
N PRO A 370 7.56 -14.04 -1.06
CA PRO A 370 7.09 -13.91 -2.43
C PRO A 370 5.58 -14.15 -2.53
N MET A 371 4.88 -13.37 -3.35
CA MET A 371 3.43 -13.53 -3.58
C MET A 371 3.04 -14.92 -4.09
N THR A 372 3.99 -15.67 -4.66
CA THR A 372 3.81 -17.07 -5.05
C THR A 372 3.34 -17.94 -3.88
N ALA A 373 3.66 -17.56 -2.63
CA ALA A 373 3.19 -18.22 -1.41
C ALA A 373 1.66 -18.35 -1.33
N TRP A 374 0.92 -17.44 -1.97
CA TRP A 374 -0.54 -17.46 -1.99
C TRP A 374 -1.13 -18.48 -2.98
N LYS A 375 -0.39 -18.87 -4.01
CA LYS A 375 -0.94 -19.71 -5.08
C LYS A 375 -0.63 -21.19 -4.83
N LYS A 376 -1.55 -22.07 -5.22
CA LYS A 376 -1.33 -23.53 -5.26
C LYS A 376 -0.39 -23.95 -6.40
N GLU A 377 -0.18 -23.08 -7.37
CA GLU A 377 0.67 -23.32 -8.53
C GLU A 377 2.06 -22.78 -8.26
N SER A 378 3.07 -23.62 -8.46
CA SER A 378 4.47 -23.27 -8.24
C SER A 378 4.97 -22.38 -9.37
N LEU A 379 5.29 -21.13 -9.08
CA LEU A 379 5.75 -20.17 -10.07
C LEU A 379 7.23 -19.91 -9.82
N LEU A 380 8.04 -19.92 -10.88
CA LEU A 380 9.41 -19.43 -10.82
C LEU A 380 9.40 -17.92 -10.60
N SER A 381 10.41 -17.43 -9.89
CA SER A 381 10.58 -16.02 -9.60
C SER A 381 11.87 -15.49 -10.22
N THR A 382 11.86 -15.22 -11.53
CA THR A 382 12.74 -14.21 -12.11
C THR A 382 11.87 -13.05 -12.59
N PHE A 383 11.86 -11.99 -11.78
CA PHE A 383 10.98 -10.84 -11.92
C PHE A 383 11.60 -9.77 -12.84
N LEU A 384 10.79 -9.12 -13.69
CA LEU A 384 11.19 -8.05 -14.60
C LEU A 384 10.09 -6.93 -14.62
N TYR A 385 10.12 -5.88 -13.81
CA TYR A 385 9.08 -4.80 -13.83
C TYR A 385 9.45 -3.57 -14.66
N PHE A 386 8.49 -2.95 -15.36
CA PHE A 386 8.65 -1.83 -16.27
C PHE A 386 7.57 -0.70 -16.16
N ASN A 387 7.91 0.57 -15.85
CA ASN A 387 6.92 1.69 -15.82
C ASN A 387 6.47 2.16 -17.23
N SER A 388 5.15 2.30 -17.46
CA SER A 388 4.55 2.70 -18.76
C SER A 388 3.66 3.94 -18.71
N ARG A 389 3.90 4.90 -17.80
CA ARG A 389 3.07 6.12 -17.66
C ARG A 389 2.97 6.99 -18.92
N GLU A 390 3.77 6.76 -19.94
CA GLU A 390 3.68 7.48 -21.21
C GLU A 390 3.64 6.50 -22.40
N ARG A 391 2.49 6.45 -23.09
CA ARG A 391 2.31 6.00 -24.50
C ARG A 391 1.85 4.57 -24.83
N LEU A 392 1.22 3.83 -23.90
CA LEU A 392 0.36 2.69 -24.29
C LEU A 392 -1.10 3.13 -24.41
N ARG A 393 -1.55 3.57 -25.59
CA ARG A 393 -3.00 3.62 -25.92
C ARG A 393 -3.34 2.43 -26.82
N ALA A 394 -3.25 1.22 -26.26
CA ALA A 394 -3.92 0.07 -26.84
C ALA A 394 -5.37 0.08 -26.35
N GLY A 395 -6.35 0.01 -27.25
CA GLY A 395 -7.77 0.08 -26.92
C GLY A 395 -8.16 -0.90 -25.81
N GLY A 396 -8.40 -0.37 -24.61
CA GLY A 396 -9.04 -1.09 -23.50
C GLY A 396 -8.19 -2.10 -22.73
N VAL A 397 -6.89 -2.25 -22.99
CA VAL A 397 -6.03 -3.17 -22.20
C VAL A 397 -5.35 -2.37 -21.06
N MET A 398 -5.54 -2.88 -19.84
CA MET A 398 -5.12 -2.30 -18.55
C MET A 398 -3.64 -1.87 -18.48
N ASP A 399 -3.40 -0.92 -17.57
CA ASP A 399 -2.14 -0.25 -17.18
C ASP A 399 -1.07 -1.24 -16.61
N ARG A 400 -0.70 -2.26 -17.39
CA ARG A 400 0.36 -3.22 -17.06
C ARG A 400 1.74 -2.59 -17.22
N GLN A 401 2.56 -2.78 -16.20
CA GLN A 401 3.85 -2.17 -15.93
C GLN A 401 4.98 -3.23 -15.80
N GLY A 402 5.00 -4.33 -16.59
CA GLY A 402 6.17 -5.24 -16.64
C GLY A 402 5.88 -6.71 -16.92
N CYS A 403 6.88 -7.60 -16.81
CA CYS A 403 6.74 -9.05 -17.01
C CYS A 403 7.48 -9.94 -15.98
N VAL A 404 7.02 -11.16 -15.73
CA VAL A 404 7.67 -12.10 -14.77
C VAL A 404 7.84 -13.45 -15.44
N ILE A 405 9.04 -14.04 -15.38
CA ILE A 405 9.26 -15.40 -15.88
C ILE A 405 8.67 -16.39 -14.88
N ARG A 406 7.53 -16.95 -15.26
CA ARG A 406 6.72 -17.87 -14.46
C ARG A 406 7.19 -19.33 -14.57
N THR A 407 7.57 -19.77 -15.77
CA THR A 407 8.05 -21.14 -16.01
C THR A 407 9.34 -21.17 -16.83
N LEU A 408 10.16 -22.18 -16.55
CA LEU A 408 11.43 -22.46 -17.23
C LEU A 408 11.54 -23.97 -17.46
N PRO A 409 12.25 -24.39 -18.52
CA PRO A 409 12.59 -25.79 -18.76
C PRO A 409 13.31 -26.43 -17.58
N ARG A 410 13.07 -27.72 -17.36
CA ARG A 410 13.79 -28.51 -16.36
C ARG A 410 15.30 -28.42 -16.61
N GLU A 411 16.08 -28.26 -15.54
CA GLU A 411 17.55 -28.07 -15.56
C GLU A 411 18.06 -26.72 -16.09
N THR A 412 17.17 -25.74 -16.27
CA THR A 412 17.58 -24.35 -16.57
C THR A 412 17.38 -23.41 -15.38
N GLN A 413 18.24 -22.41 -15.23
CA GLN A 413 18.14 -21.34 -14.24
C GLN A 413 18.58 -20.00 -14.84
N THR A 414 17.94 -18.90 -14.48
CA THR A 414 18.41 -17.56 -14.89
C THR A 414 19.65 -17.16 -14.11
N ARG A 415 20.60 -16.47 -14.75
CA ARG A 415 21.83 -15.97 -14.09
C ARG A 415 22.00 -14.46 -14.21
N GLU A 416 22.61 -14.03 -15.31
CA GLU A 416 22.97 -12.65 -15.57
C GLU A 416 21.96 -12.06 -16.55
N MET A 417 21.73 -10.76 -16.42
CA MET A 417 20.78 -10.05 -17.24
C MET A 417 21.40 -8.75 -17.74
N PHE A 418 21.13 -8.41 -18.99
CA PHE A 418 21.71 -7.24 -19.62
C PHE A 418 20.73 -6.57 -20.58
N SER A 419 20.74 -5.24 -20.58
CA SER A 419 20.10 -4.42 -21.60
C SER A 419 21.09 -3.34 -22.09
N PRO A 420 21.19 -3.04 -23.40
CA PRO A 420 22.15 -2.06 -23.91
C PRO A 420 22.01 -0.66 -23.30
N ASP A 421 20.80 -0.26 -22.91
CA ASP A 421 20.49 1.03 -22.32
C ASP A 421 20.63 1.09 -20.78
N LEU A 422 20.63 -0.08 -20.11
CA LEU A 422 20.64 -0.17 -18.64
C LEU A 422 21.89 -0.84 -18.07
N GLY A 423 22.69 -1.52 -18.91
CA GLY A 423 23.85 -2.28 -18.48
C GLY A 423 23.50 -3.65 -17.89
N LEU A 424 24.39 -4.16 -17.03
CA LEU A 424 24.16 -5.40 -16.27
C LEU A 424 23.15 -5.16 -15.16
N LEU A 425 22.25 -6.11 -14.98
CA LEU A 425 21.10 -6.02 -14.06
C LEU A 425 21.15 -7.18 -13.06
N GLU A 426 20.78 -6.92 -11.80
CA GLU A 426 20.80 -7.92 -10.73
C GLU A 426 19.60 -8.89 -10.84
N THR A 427 19.73 -10.09 -10.26
CA THR A 427 18.60 -11.01 -10.13
C THR A 427 17.51 -10.39 -9.26
N MET A 428 16.25 -10.48 -9.70
CA MET A 428 15.08 -9.78 -9.12
C MET A 428 15.01 -8.27 -9.39
N THR A 429 15.78 -7.77 -10.35
CA THR A 429 15.67 -6.38 -10.77
C THR A 429 14.42 -6.15 -11.60
N ILE A 430 13.70 -5.14 -11.17
CA ILE A 430 12.62 -4.48 -11.86
C ILE A 430 13.24 -3.65 -13.04
N ILE A 431 13.07 -4.06 -14.31
CA ILE A 431 13.68 -3.43 -15.50
C ILE A 431 12.69 -2.54 -16.28
N PRO A 432 12.90 -1.25 -16.60
CA PRO A 432 11.96 -0.40 -17.38
C PRO A 432 11.83 -0.75 -18.87
N PHE A 433 10.71 -0.34 -19.52
CA PHE A 433 10.51 -0.54 -20.98
C PHE A 433 11.63 0.21 -21.64
N THR A 434 12.50 -0.59 -22.24
CA THR A 434 13.79 -0.15 -22.75
C THR A 434 13.57 0.99 -23.70
N LYS A 435 14.47 1.97 -23.66
CA LYS A 435 14.34 3.16 -24.52
C LYS A 435 14.06 2.71 -25.95
N ARG A 436 13.09 3.38 -26.58
CA ARG A 436 12.79 3.19 -27.99
C ARG A 436 14.09 3.24 -28.78
N LEU A 437 14.34 2.21 -29.57
CA LEU A 437 15.43 2.21 -30.52
C LEU A 437 15.06 3.19 -31.63
N ALA A 438 15.74 4.34 -31.66
CA ALA A 438 15.39 5.48 -32.51
C ALA A 438 15.33 5.13 -34.01
N ARG A 439 16.11 4.14 -34.44
CA ARG A 439 16.21 3.67 -35.83
C ARG A 439 15.35 2.45 -36.12
N SER A 440 14.68 1.88 -35.13
CA SER A 440 13.80 0.73 -35.32
C SER A 440 12.36 1.16 -35.65
N TYR A 441 11.62 0.27 -36.31
CA TYR A 441 10.19 0.41 -36.56
C TYR A 441 9.34 0.10 -35.33
N GLY A 442 9.55 0.90 -34.28
CA GLY A 442 8.79 0.82 -33.03
C GLY A 442 9.21 -0.35 -32.15
N LEU A 443 10.50 -0.65 -32.01
CA LEU A 443 11.01 -1.61 -31.02
C LEU A 443 11.75 -0.92 -29.88
N GLY A 444 11.70 -1.51 -28.70
CA GLY A 444 12.56 -1.17 -27.56
C GLY A 444 13.91 -1.87 -27.65
N ALA A 445 14.88 -1.47 -26.83
CA ALA A 445 16.13 -2.20 -26.69
C ALA A 445 15.87 -3.64 -26.19
N PRO A 446 16.65 -4.64 -26.64
CA PRO A 446 16.47 -6.02 -26.24
C PRO A 446 16.95 -6.26 -24.81
N ILE A 447 16.26 -7.15 -24.10
CA ILE A 447 16.65 -7.62 -22.77
C ILE A 447 17.07 -9.06 -22.88
N VAL A 448 18.31 -9.33 -22.46
CA VAL A 448 18.94 -10.63 -22.62
C VAL A 448 19.22 -11.21 -21.25
N ILE A 449 18.64 -12.38 -20.99
CA ILE A 449 18.71 -13.09 -19.71
C ILE A 449 19.42 -14.42 -19.96
N ARG A 450 20.56 -14.63 -19.33
CA ARG A 450 21.31 -15.89 -19.45
C ARG A 450 20.56 -17.03 -18.79
N LEU A 451 20.41 -18.14 -19.51
CA LEU A 451 19.86 -19.39 -19.01
C LEU A 451 21.01 -20.38 -18.80
N ALA A 452 21.43 -20.56 -17.55
CA ALA A 452 22.35 -21.66 -17.20
C ALA A 452 21.61 -22.98 -17.36
N SER A 453 22.10 -23.84 -18.25
CA SER A 453 21.57 -25.17 -18.53
C SER A 453 22.65 -26.24 -18.32
N SER A 454 22.25 -27.45 -17.94
CA SER A 454 23.07 -28.67 -17.99
C SER A 454 23.40 -29.10 -19.43
N LEU A 455 22.67 -28.59 -20.42
CA LEU A 455 22.90 -28.82 -21.84
C LEU A 455 24.25 -28.23 -22.26
N ARG A 456 24.97 -28.86 -23.19
CA ARG A 456 26.31 -28.44 -23.68
C ARG A 456 26.35 -27.09 -24.42
N ARG A 457 25.27 -26.29 -24.39
CA ARG A 457 25.15 -25.00 -25.07
C ARG A 457 24.70 -23.93 -24.07
N ASP A 458 25.37 -22.78 -24.10
CA ASP A 458 25.02 -21.62 -23.30
C ASP A 458 23.89 -20.87 -23.99
N LEU A 459 22.81 -20.57 -23.26
CA LEU A 459 21.55 -20.08 -23.83
C LEU A 459 21.20 -18.72 -23.22
N ALA A 460 20.45 -17.91 -23.98
CA ALA A 460 19.88 -16.67 -23.49
C ALA A 460 18.43 -16.51 -23.93
N LEU A 461 17.57 -16.10 -22.99
CA LEU A 461 16.22 -15.62 -23.27
C LEU A 461 16.31 -14.15 -23.69
N VAL A 462 15.76 -13.84 -24.86
CA VAL A 462 15.65 -12.48 -25.40
C VAL A 462 14.19 -12.05 -25.33
N LEU A 463 13.95 -10.91 -24.67
CA LEU A 463 12.64 -10.26 -24.61
C LEU A 463 12.78 -8.86 -25.22
N GLN A 464 11.93 -8.55 -26.19
CA GLN A 464 11.95 -7.24 -26.84
C GLN A 464 10.53 -6.75 -27.15
N TYR A 465 10.28 -5.49 -26.84
CA TYR A 465 8.95 -4.91 -26.84
C TYR A 465 8.69 -4.08 -28.09
N GLN A 466 7.44 -4.06 -28.56
CA GLN A 466 6.99 -3.18 -29.65
C GLN A 466 6.16 -1.99 -29.14
N TYR A 467 6.48 -0.79 -29.64
CA TYR A 467 5.80 0.49 -29.46
C TYR A 467 4.94 0.86 -30.68
N MET A 468 3.83 1.58 -30.46
CA MET A 468 3.00 2.10 -31.55
C MET A 468 3.55 3.41 -32.17
N SER A 469 3.66 3.40 -33.50
CA SER A 469 3.84 4.51 -34.46
C SER A 469 5.22 5.18 -34.61
N MET A 470 5.51 5.50 -35.88
CA MET A 470 6.78 5.91 -36.48
C MET A 470 6.81 7.37 -36.97
N THR A 471 5.69 8.09 -36.99
CA THR A 471 5.63 9.40 -37.66
C THR A 471 4.73 10.39 -36.93
N ASN A 472 5.18 11.64 -36.82
CA ASN A 472 4.40 12.81 -36.39
C ASN A 472 3.25 13.18 -37.36
N SER A 473 2.74 12.25 -38.16
CA SER A 473 1.68 12.48 -39.14
C SER A 473 0.55 11.48 -38.93
N ASP A 474 -0.60 12.03 -38.59
CA ASP A 474 -1.70 11.45 -37.84
C ASP A 474 -2.76 10.81 -38.75
N VAL A 475 -2.40 9.90 -39.68
CA VAL A 475 -3.40 9.45 -40.68
C VAL A 475 -3.73 7.96 -40.72
N ASP A 476 -2.87 7.01 -40.31
CA ASP A 476 -3.27 5.58 -40.32
C ASP A 476 -2.78 4.82 -39.08
N ALA A 477 -3.67 4.60 -38.12
CA ALA A 477 -3.37 3.90 -36.88
C ALA A 477 -3.41 2.37 -37.07
N ALA A 478 -2.25 1.70 -36.98
CA ALA A 478 -2.18 0.24 -36.91
C ALA A 478 -2.88 -0.27 -35.63
N ILE A 479 -3.74 -1.27 -35.73
CA ILE A 479 -4.47 -1.84 -34.58
C ILE A 479 -3.85 -3.19 -34.21
N PHE A 480 -3.39 -3.33 -32.97
CA PHE A 480 -2.80 -4.57 -32.46
C PHE A 480 -3.82 -5.42 -31.70
N PRO A 481 -3.66 -6.76 -31.67
CA PRO A 481 -4.49 -7.63 -30.85
C PRO A 481 -4.42 -7.25 -29.37
N PRO A 482 -5.49 -7.47 -28.57
CA PRO A 482 -5.49 -7.23 -27.13
C PRO A 482 -4.62 -8.22 -26.31
N MET A 483 -3.97 -9.18 -26.98
CA MET A 483 -3.02 -10.11 -26.37
C MET A 483 -1.58 -9.61 -26.52
N PRO A 484 -0.65 -9.92 -25.59
CA PRO A 484 0.75 -9.53 -25.65
C PRO A 484 1.58 -10.28 -26.70
N GLY A 485 1.04 -10.43 -27.92
CA GLY A 485 1.77 -10.90 -29.11
C GLY A 485 2.77 -9.86 -29.67
N TRP A 486 2.70 -8.62 -29.18
CA TRP A 486 3.59 -7.51 -29.56
C TRP A 486 5.01 -7.62 -28.98
N MET A 487 5.30 -8.65 -28.18
CA MET A 487 6.64 -8.92 -27.66
C MET A 487 7.36 -9.94 -28.55
N ILE A 488 8.52 -9.55 -29.09
CA ILE A 488 9.44 -10.47 -29.77
C ILE A 488 10.19 -11.23 -28.68
N ASN A 489 9.87 -12.51 -28.54
CA ASN A 489 10.41 -13.37 -27.49
C ASN A 489 11.01 -14.63 -28.08
N ARG A 490 12.28 -14.90 -27.79
CA ARG A 490 12.98 -16.09 -28.30
C ARG A 490 14.08 -16.53 -27.37
N VAL A 491 14.46 -17.79 -27.43
CA VAL A 491 15.70 -18.29 -26.82
C VAL A 491 16.76 -18.37 -27.91
N VAL A 492 17.95 -17.83 -27.66
CA VAL A 492 19.10 -17.87 -28.58
C VAL A 492 20.29 -18.58 -27.96
N VAL A 493 21.16 -19.12 -28.80
CA VAL A 493 22.45 -19.67 -28.39
C VAL A 493 23.45 -18.53 -28.22
N ILE A 494 24.17 -18.51 -27.10
CA ILE A 494 25.29 -17.59 -26.88
C ILE A 494 26.50 -18.15 -27.64
N PRO A 495 27.05 -17.42 -28.63
CA PRO A 495 28.22 -17.90 -29.37
C PRO A 495 29.43 -18.14 -28.47
N SER A 496 30.29 -19.10 -28.82
CA SER A 496 31.48 -19.41 -28.04
C SER A 496 32.41 -18.20 -27.95
N GLY A 497 32.77 -17.80 -26.73
CA GLY A 497 33.61 -16.62 -26.46
C GLY A 497 32.85 -15.30 -26.42
N SER A 498 31.53 -15.28 -26.67
CA SER A 498 30.69 -14.10 -26.53
C SER A 498 30.07 -13.99 -25.13
N THR A 499 29.83 -12.76 -24.71
CA THR A 499 29.12 -12.42 -23.47
C THR A 499 27.64 -12.12 -23.75
N ILE A 500 26.83 -12.06 -22.70
CA ILE A 500 25.41 -11.66 -22.81
C ILE A 500 25.25 -10.22 -23.33
N LYS A 501 26.26 -9.37 -23.10
CA LYS A 501 26.32 -8.01 -23.65
C LYS A 501 26.47 -8.03 -25.16
N ASP A 502 27.33 -8.90 -25.69
CA ASP A 502 27.53 -9.04 -27.14
C ASP A 502 26.25 -9.54 -27.82
N VAL A 503 25.54 -10.48 -27.17
CA VAL A 503 24.22 -10.96 -27.62
C VAL A 503 23.20 -9.83 -27.66
N ALA A 504 23.17 -8.98 -26.63
CA ALA A 504 22.23 -7.85 -26.56
C ALA A 504 22.51 -6.76 -27.60
N ILE A 505 23.79 -6.40 -27.80
CA ILE A 505 24.21 -5.45 -28.83
C ILE A 505 23.79 -5.98 -30.21
N ARG A 506 24.05 -7.26 -30.49
CA ARG A 506 23.67 -7.86 -31.77
C ARG A 506 22.16 -7.90 -31.99
N CYS A 507 21.38 -8.22 -30.96
CA CYS A 507 19.91 -8.14 -31.05
C CYS A 507 19.43 -6.71 -31.35
N GLN A 508 20.10 -5.68 -30.80
CA GLN A 508 19.78 -4.29 -31.07
C GLN A 508 20.10 -3.92 -32.53
N GLU A 509 21.30 -4.26 -33.01
CA GLU A 509 21.72 -4.00 -34.39
C GLU A 509 20.78 -4.65 -35.42
N GLU A 510 20.35 -5.90 -35.18
CA GLU A 510 19.35 -6.58 -35.99
C GLU A 510 18.03 -5.80 -36.03
N SER A 511 17.56 -5.37 -34.86
CA SER A 511 16.28 -4.68 -34.71
C SER A 511 16.24 -3.30 -35.39
N GLU A 512 17.38 -2.61 -35.46
CA GLU A 512 17.52 -1.34 -36.15
C GLU A 512 17.53 -1.48 -37.68
N GLN A 513 17.77 -2.69 -38.20
CA GLN A 513 17.80 -2.98 -39.65
C GLN A 513 16.49 -3.57 -40.17
N TRP A 514 15.59 -4.01 -39.28
CA TRP A 514 14.32 -4.63 -39.67
C TRP A 514 13.36 -3.63 -40.31
N THR A 515 12.71 -4.04 -41.40
CA THR A 515 11.67 -3.25 -42.06
C THR A 515 10.38 -3.24 -41.25
N PRO A 516 9.50 -2.24 -41.38
CA PRO A 516 8.24 -2.21 -40.64
C PRO A 516 7.35 -3.40 -40.97
N GLU A 517 7.34 -3.85 -42.23
CA GLU A 517 6.61 -5.04 -42.66
C GLU A 517 7.14 -6.30 -41.97
N PHE A 518 8.44 -6.38 -41.68
CA PHE A 518 9.03 -7.50 -40.96
C PHE A 518 8.66 -7.43 -39.48
N VAL A 519 8.87 -6.28 -38.82
CA VAL A 519 8.53 -6.07 -37.41
C VAL A 519 7.05 -6.37 -37.14
N ARG A 520 6.14 -5.92 -38.02
CA ARG A 520 4.71 -6.21 -37.91
C ARG A 520 4.38 -7.70 -38.04
N ARG A 521 5.07 -8.43 -38.91
CA ARG A 521 4.83 -9.86 -39.14
C ARG A 521 5.34 -10.70 -37.97
N VAL A 522 6.49 -10.38 -37.39
CA VAL A 522 7.02 -11.12 -36.22
C VAL A 522 6.30 -10.80 -34.91
N SER A 523 5.58 -9.68 -34.84
CA SER A 523 4.82 -9.25 -33.66
C SER A 523 3.30 -9.43 -33.77
N GLY A 524 2.80 -9.97 -34.89
CA GLY A 524 1.38 -10.25 -35.11
C GLY A 524 0.48 -9.01 -35.27
N GLY A 525 1.00 -7.88 -35.75
CA GLY A 525 0.23 -6.65 -36.01
C GLY A 525 -0.64 -6.72 -37.29
N LYS A 526 -1.83 -6.09 -37.29
CA LYS A 526 -2.76 -6.06 -38.44
C LYS A 526 -2.89 -4.66 -39.07
N TRP A 527 -3.06 -4.59 -40.40
CA TRP A 527 -3.36 -3.37 -41.16
C TRP A 527 -4.74 -3.49 -41.80
N ASP A 528 -5.64 -2.51 -41.58
CA ASP A 528 -6.95 -2.36 -42.24
C ASP A 528 -7.81 -3.65 -42.34
N GLY A 529 -7.82 -4.45 -41.27
CA GLY A 529 -8.61 -5.69 -41.21
C GLY A 529 -8.17 -6.81 -42.16
N GLN A 530 -7.18 -6.60 -43.03
CA GLN A 530 -6.62 -7.65 -43.87
C GLN A 530 -5.59 -8.47 -43.09
N HIS A 531 -5.81 -9.78 -43.06
CA HIS A 531 -4.87 -10.76 -42.51
C HIS A 531 -3.60 -10.75 -43.35
N VAL A 532 -2.54 -10.13 -42.84
CA VAL A 532 -1.18 -10.50 -43.22
C VAL A 532 -0.96 -11.86 -42.56
N GLY A 533 -0.92 -12.94 -43.35
CA GLY A 533 -0.97 -14.31 -42.84
C GLY A 533 -0.04 -14.58 -41.66
N ASP A 534 -0.47 -15.43 -40.73
CA ASP A 534 0.35 -15.85 -39.59
C ASP A 534 1.66 -16.45 -40.10
N MET A 535 2.77 -15.80 -39.81
CA MET A 535 4.08 -16.43 -39.97
C MET A 535 4.25 -17.50 -38.90
N SER A 536 4.84 -18.62 -39.29
CA SER A 536 5.32 -19.60 -38.32
C SER A 536 6.39 -18.95 -37.43
N PRO A 537 6.54 -19.32 -36.14
CA PRO A 537 7.63 -18.81 -35.28
C PRO A 537 9.02 -18.98 -35.91
N THR A 538 9.15 -19.98 -36.79
CA THR A 538 10.31 -20.31 -37.61
C THR A 538 10.69 -19.28 -38.67
N ASP A 539 9.80 -18.36 -39.08
CA ASP A 539 10.12 -17.34 -40.10
C ASP A 539 10.78 -16.08 -39.52
N SER A 540 10.70 -15.86 -38.19
CA SER A 540 11.47 -14.82 -37.49
C SER A 540 12.99 -15.10 -37.49
N VAL A 541 13.38 -16.31 -37.90
CA VAL A 541 14.70 -16.92 -37.70
C VAL A 541 15.64 -16.69 -38.90
N GLN A 542 15.12 -16.40 -40.10
CA GLN A 542 15.97 -16.33 -41.31
C GLN A 542 16.88 -15.09 -41.41
N ASN A 543 16.61 -14.04 -40.63
CA ASN A 543 17.35 -12.78 -40.67
C ASN A 543 18.08 -12.43 -39.35
N SER A 544 18.14 -13.36 -38.37
CA SER A 544 18.94 -13.16 -37.16
C SER A 544 20.34 -13.74 -37.35
N GLY A 545 21.36 -13.00 -36.94
CA GLY A 545 22.72 -13.49 -36.88
C GLY A 545 22.96 -14.44 -35.69
N LEU A 546 22.02 -14.53 -34.76
CA LEU A 546 22.05 -15.43 -33.61
C LEU A 546 21.23 -16.69 -33.89
N GLU A 547 21.80 -17.87 -33.58
CA GLU A 547 21.08 -19.14 -33.68
C GLU A 547 19.93 -19.16 -32.66
N THR A 548 18.69 -19.19 -33.14
CA THR A 548 17.51 -19.34 -32.30
C THR A 548 17.34 -20.81 -31.89
N PHE A 549 17.21 -21.06 -30.59
CA PHE A 549 17.06 -22.39 -30.03
C PHE A 549 15.58 -22.79 -30.00
N THR A 550 15.14 -23.53 -31.01
CA THR A 550 13.72 -23.79 -31.32
C THR A 550 13.04 -24.81 -30.40
N ARG A 551 13.80 -25.55 -29.57
CA ARG A 551 13.24 -26.47 -28.56
C ARG A 551 12.40 -25.74 -27.50
N TYR A 552 12.70 -24.47 -27.23
CA TYR A 552 11.96 -23.69 -26.24
C TYR A 552 11.01 -22.70 -26.91
N ARG A 553 9.77 -22.67 -26.44
CA ARG A 553 8.75 -21.70 -26.87
C ARG A 553 8.48 -20.71 -25.76
N VAL A 554 8.60 -19.42 -26.06
CA VAL A 554 8.31 -18.35 -25.09
C VAL A 554 6.88 -17.82 -25.31
N ARG A 555 6.05 -17.84 -24.27
CA ARG A 555 4.68 -17.31 -24.29
C ARG A 555 4.53 -16.19 -23.27
N VAL A 556 3.61 -15.26 -23.55
CA VAL A 556 3.24 -14.22 -22.60
C VAL A 556 1.77 -14.41 -22.23
N SER A 557 1.49 -14.71 -20.96
CA SER A 557 0.15 -14.92 -20.42
C SER A 557 -0.49 -13.62 -19.94
N ASN A 558 -1.82 -13.60 -20.02
CA ASN A 558 -2.69 -12.52 -19.57
C ASN A 558 -3.27 -12.75 -18.16
N GLU A 559 -2.82 -13.77 -17.45
CA GLU A 559 -3.31 -14.06 -16.10
C GLU A 559 -2.88 -13.00 -15.07
N ASP A 560 -3.81 -12.56 -14.23
CA ASP A 560 -3.60 -11.53 -13.20
C ASP A 560 -2.99 -12.15 -11.93
N VAL A 561 -1.78 -12.70 -12.03
CA VAL A 561 -1.15 -13.46 -10.95
C VAL A 561 -0.49 -12.57 -9.89
N HIS A 562 -0.03 -11.37 -10.28
CA HIS A 562 0.60 -10.36 -9.42
C HIS A 562 -0.13 -9.00 -9.50
N GLY A 563 -1.46 -9.04 -9.48
CA GLY A 563 -2.31 -7.86 -9.73
C GLY A 563 -2.36 -7.47 -11.22
N PRO A 564 -3.03 -6.36 -11.57
CA PRO A 564 -3.21 -5.92 -12.95
C PRO A 564 -1.96 -5.29 -13.57
N LEU A 565 -0.80 -5.38 -12.90
CA LEU A 565 0.41 -4.64 -13.25
C LEU A 565 1.46 -5.47 -14.00
N LEU A 566 1.39 -6.81 -14.06
CA LEU A 566 2.47 -7.62 -14.67
C LEU A 566 1.93 -8.62 -15.70
N PHE A 567 2.67 -8.79 -16.80
CA PHE A 567 2.57 -9.91 -17.74
C PHE A 567 3.34 -11.11 -17.18
N LEU A 568 2.98 -12.33 -17.57
CA LEU A 568 3.73 -13.54 -17.20
C LEU A 568 4.40 -14.11 -18.44
N VAL A 569 5.66 -14.47 -18.34
CA VAL A 569 6.43 -15.08 -19.41
C VAL A 569 6.66 -16.55 -19.06
N ASP A 570 6.20 -17.44 -19.93
CA ASP A 570 6.42 -18.87 -19.81
C ASP A 570 7.42 -19.32 -20.86
N VAL A 571 8.45 -20.04 -20.44
CA VAL A 571 9.39 -20.70 -21.36
C VAL A 571 9.09 -22.19 -21.32
N GLU A 572 8.37 -22.66 -22.33
CA GLU A 572 7.95 -24.05 -22.46
C GLU A 572 9.00 -24.88 -23.21
N ASP A 573 9.42 -25.99 -22.61
CA ASP A 573 10.15 -27.06 -23.30
C ASP A 573 9.21 -27.90 -24.17
N LEU A 574 9.44 -27.92 -25.48
CA LEU A 574 8.62 -28.71 -26.42
C LEU A 574 8.92 -30.21 -26.38
N GLU A 575 10.03 -30.62 -25.76
CA GLU A 575 10.50 -32.02 -25.70
C GLU A 575 10.59 -32.56 -24.26
N GLY A 576 10.18 -31.77 -23.26
CA GLY A 576 10.41 -32.10 -21.85
C GLY A 576 9.40 -31.46 -20.90
N GLU A 577 9.59 -31.73 -19.61
CA GLU A 577 8.78 -31.12 -18.55
C GLU A 577 9.37 -29.77 -18.10
N ASN A 578 8.53 -28.80 -17.77
CA ASN A 578 8.98 -27.53 -17.17
C ASN A 578 9.10 -27.68 -15.65
N ARG A 579 10.07 -26.99 -15.03
CA ARG A 579 10.19 -26.97 -13.57
C ARG A 579 9.38 -25.83 -12.96
N SER A 580 8.50 -26.20 -12.05
CA SER A 580 7.74 -25.32 -11.16
C SER A 580 8.31 -25.57 -9.76
N LEU A 581 9.18 -24.70 -9.24
CA LEU A 581 9.90 -24.98 -7.99
C LEU A 581 9.23 -24.29 -6.79
N GLU A 582 8.39 -25.02 -6.06
CA GLU A 582 8.24 -24.91 -4.59
C GLU A 582 7.34 -26.04 -4.05
N VAL A 583 7.73 -26.62 -2.92
CA VAL A 583 7.08 -27.79 -2.30
C VAL A 583 6.13 -27.31 -1.19
N HIS A 584 4.82 -27.55 -1.33
CA HIS A 584 3.85 -27.29 -0.27
C HIS A 584 3.80 -28.43 0.76
N HIS A 585 3.66 -28.05 2.04
CA HIS A 585 3.32 -28.96 3.13
C HIS A 585 1.84 -28.78 3.48
N GLY A 586 1.04 -29.85 3.39
CA GLY A 586 -0.38 -29.83 3.71
C GLY A 586 -0.61 -29.96 5.22
N GLY A 587 -1.08 -28.90 5.88
CA GLY A 587 -1.55 -28.96 7.26
C GLY A 587 -2.55 -27.85 7.54
N SER A 588 -3.66 -28.18 8.20
CA SER A 588 -4.60 -27.22 8.78
C SER A 588 -4.23 -26.94 10.22
N TYR A 589 -4.15 -25.66 10.63
CA TYR A 589 -3.76 -25.29 11.98
C TYR A 589 -4.68 -24.23 12.57
N VAL A 590 -5.01 -24.39 13.85
CA VAL A 590 -5.76 -23.44 14.67
C VAL A 590 -4.76 -22.85 15.67
N LEU A 591 -4.68 -21.51 15.77
CA LEU A 591 -3.81 -20.86 16.76
C LEU A 591 -4.33 -21.15 18.17
N ALA A 592 -3.58 -21.94 18.93
CA ALA A 592 -3.95 -22.31 20.29
C ALA A 592 -3.82 -21.13 21.28
N ARG A 593 -4.85 -20.97 22.12
CA ARG A 593 -4.92 -20.03 23.24
C ARG A 593 -3.72 -20.20 24.19
N LYS A 594 -3.31 -19.08 24.80
CA LYS A 594 -2.79 -19.13 26.18
C LYS A 594 -3.96 -19.50 27.09
N SER A 595 -4.11 -20.78 27.42
CA SER A 595 -4.83 -21.21 28.61
C SER A 595 -3.94 -20.95 29.83
N GLY A 596 -4.40 -20.12 30.78
CA GLY A 596 -3.81 -20.09 32.12
C GLY A 596 -3.88 -18.74 32.82
N ILE A 597 -4.99 -18.56 33.55
CA ILE A 597 -5.21 -17.85 34.83
C ILE A 597 -4.88 -16.35 34.88
#